data_AF-A0A9D1RVA1-F1
#
_entry.id   AF-A0A9D1RVA1-F1
#
_cell.length_a   1.000
_cell.length_b   1.000
_cell.length_c   1.000
_cell.angle_alpha   90.00
_cell.angle_beta   90.00
_cell.angle_gamma   90.00
#
_symmetry.space_group_name_H-M   'P 1'
#
loop_
_entity.id
_entity.type
_entity.pdbx_description
1 polymer ?
#
loop_
_entity_poly.entity_id
_entity_poly.type
_entity_poly.pdbx_seq_one_letter_code
_entity_poly.pdbx_strand_id
1 'polypeptide(L)'
;MFCMATGQGNFLRRFVERHFRRKGNLEEGLRGLNSHIGLTGVRQQHRSTVDETVKTPSQELARAIFYAPDMDGQADPGEVVWVDIHTHRGETLEQRAVLIIGRKHHTLLTLLISSNAEHSEHDNWLQVGSGPWDTQGPGNTESWIRLDKVLQVPESLIQRRGVIMPERRYERIANQLRSRYGWY
;
A
#
# COMPACT_ATOMS: atom_id res chain seq x y z
N MET A 1 50.84 -54.67 28.95
CA MET A 1 51.41 -53.32 28.77
C MET A 1 50.25 -52.33 28.88
N PHE A 2 50.30 -51.45 29.89
CA PHE A 2 49.55 -50.22 30.20
C PHE A 2 48.52 -49.66 29.18
N CYS A 3 47.47 -48.90 29.52
CA CYS A 3 46.71 -48.58 30.75
C CYS A 3 45.53 -47.63 30.33
N MET A 4 44.44 -47.64 31.11
CA MET A 4 43.35 -46.66 31.35
C MET A 4 43.10 -45.47 30.39
N ALA A 5 41.87 -45.31 29.85
CA ALA A 5 40.77 -44.43 30.32
C ALA A 5 41.04 -42.92 30.06
N THR A 6 40.13 -42.00 29.68
CA THR A 6 38.68 -41.82 29.85
C THR A 6 38.29 -40.55 29.07
N GLY A 7 37.02 -40.36 28.72
CA GLY A 7 36.34 -39.07 28.95
C GLY A 7 36.20 -38.02 27.83
N GLN A 8 34.95 -37.85 27.40
CA GLN A 8 34.22 -36.59 27.20
C GLN A 8 34.72 -35.49 26.23
N GLY A 9 33.87 -35.22 25.23
CA GLY A 9 33.12 -33.96 25.23
C GLY A 9 33.70 -32.76 24.47
N ASN A 10 32.89 -32.34 23.49
CA ASN A 10 32.48 -30.95 23.25
C ASN A 10 33.29 -30.05 22.30
N PHE A 11 32.53 -29.56 21.31
CA PHE A 11 32.30 -28.14 21.06
C PHE A 11 33.43 -27.37 20.35
N LEU A 12 33.01 -26.52 19.41
CA LEU A 12 33.81 -25.45 18.78
C LEU A 12 34.73 -25.90 17.64
N ARG A 13 34.08 -26.26 16.53
CA ARG A 13 34.58 -26.10 15.17
C ARG A 13 34.75 -24.60 14.83
N ARG A 14 35.59 -23.90 15.59
CA ARG A 14 36.19 -22.59 15.28
C ARG A 14 37.59 -22.86 14.74
N PHE A 15 37.75 -22.99 13.43
CA PHE A 15 39.04 -22.72 12.78
C PHE A 15 38.91 -22.88 11.25
N VAL A 16 38.78 -21.78 10.52
CA VAL A 16 39.32 -21.50 9.16
C VAL A 16 39.01 -20.00 8.92
N GLU A 17 39.94 -19.11 9.29
CA GLU A 17 40.77 -18.31 8.35
C GLU A 17 40.02 -17.09 7.79
N ARG A 18 40.17 -15.88 8.34
CA ARG A 18 41.36 -15.02 8.41
C ARG A 18 41.87 -14.63 7.00
N HIS A 19 41.38 -13.51 6.47
CA HIS A 19 42.18 -12.35 6.00
C HIS A 19 41.36 -11.45 5.05
N PHE A 20 40.91 -10.28 5.52
CA PHE A 20 41.19 -8.97 4.90
C PHE A 20 40.76 -7.85 5.86
N ARG A 21 41.59 -6.82 5.93
CA ARG A 21 41.70 -5.79 6.97
C ARG A 21 41.14 -4.48 6.43
N ARG A 22 40.30 -3.77 7.21
CA ARG A 22 40.06 -2.30 7.30
C ARG A 22 38.56 -1.90 7.28
N LYS A 23 38.02 -1.56 8.46
CA LYS A 23 37.12 -0.41 8.72
C LYS A 23 36.80 -0.35 10.22
N GLY A 24 37.72 0.21 11.00
CA GLY A 24 37.62 0.22 12.46
C GLY A 24 37.03 1.49 13.09
N ASN A 25 36.71 2.54 12.33
CA ASN A 25 36.40 3.86 12.92
C ASN A 25 35.06 4.47 12.46
N LEU A 26 34.22 3.74 11.73
CA LEU A 26 32.96 4.29 11.20
C LEU A 26 31.79 4.12 12.18
N GLU A 27 31.75 3.03 12.94
CA GLU A 27 30.65 2.76 13.89
C GLU A 27 30.70 3.65 15.13
N GLU A 28 31.89 3.98 15.61
CA GLU A 28 32.06 4.81 16.80
C GLU A 28 31.74 6.29 16.52
N GLY A 29 32.10 6.78 15.32
CA GLY A 29 31.68 8.10 14.83
C GLY A 29 30.16 8.21 14.61
N LEU A 30 29.52 7.15 14.10
CA LEU A 30 28.06 7.10 13.94
C LEU A 30 27.31 7.09 15.29
N ARG A 31 27.89 6.48 16.32
CA ARG A 31 27.33 6.52 17.68
C ARG A 31 27.41 7.91 18.32
N GLY A 32 28.52 8.63 18.11
CA GLY A 32 28.69 10.00 18.60
C GLY A 32 27.76 11.02 17.94
N LEU A 33 27.42 10.82 16.66
CA LEU A 33 26.44 11.66 15.96
C LEU A 33 25.00 11.38 16.40
N ASN A 34 24.65 10.12 16.68
CA ASN A 34 23.31 9.76 17.14
C ASN A 34 22.95 10.33 18.53
N SER A 35 23.94 10.55 19.40
CA SER A 35 23.71 11.05 20.76
C SER A 35 23.43 12.56 20.81
N HIS A 36 23.95 13.35 19.86
CA HIS A 36 23.66 14.79 19.76
C HIS A 36 22.35 15.10 19.01
N ILE A 37 21.82 14.16 18.23
CA ILE A 37 20.57 14.32 17.46
C ILE A 37 19.35 13.74 18.22
N GLY A 38 19.55 13.13 19.40
CA GLY A 38 18.45 12.58 20.19
C GLY A 38 17.74 11.38 19.54
N LEU A 39 18.42 10.61 18.70
CA LEU A 39 17.83 9.46 17.98
C LEU A 39 17.86 8.14 18.77
N THR A 40 18.34 8.14 20.00
CA THR A 40 18.19 7.00 20.92
C THR A 40 16.81 7.03 21.58
N GLY A 41 15.79 6.59 20.85
CA GLY A 41 14.46 6.41 21.45
C GLY A 41 13.27 6.53 20.51
N VAL A 42 13.47 7.00 19.28
CA VAL A 42 12.41 6.96 18.25
C VAL A 42 13.01 6.38 16.99
N ARG A 43 13.27 5.06 17.01
CA ARG A 43 12.89 4.29 15.82
C ARG A 43 11.41 4.64 15.69
N GLN A 44 11.05 5.49 14.73
CA GLN A 44 9.68 5.54 14.25
C GLN A 44 9.44 4.15 13.65
N GLN A 45 9.25 3.17 14.53
CA GLN A 45 8.11 2.31 14.43
C GLN A 45 6.97 3.28 14.25
N HIS A 46 6.67 3.60 13.00
CA HIS A 46 5.34 4.01 12.60
C HIS A 46 4.51 2.81 13.03
N ARG A 47 4.16 2.84 14.31
CA ARG A 47 3.28 1.89 14.95
C ARG A 47 2.03 2.12 14.12
N SER A 48 1.76 1.20 13.21
CA SER A 48 0.57 1.15 12.38
C SER A 48 -0.60 1.00 13.35
N THR A 49 -0.94 2.08 14.02
CA THR A 49 -2.01 2.14 14.99
C THR A 49 -3.24 2.56 14.22
N VAL A 50 -4.02 1.54 13.87
CA VAL A 50 -5.45 1.61 13.55
C VAL A 50 -5.75 2.23 12.18
N ASP A 51 -6.08 1.36 11.22
CA ASP A 51 -7.18 1.60 10.26
C ASP A 51 -7.18 2.98 9.56
N GLU A 52 -6.03 3.44 9.07
CA GLU A 52 -5.87 4.80 8.53
C GLU A 52 -6.68 5.04 7.24
N THR A 53 -7.20 3.95 6.65
CA THR A 53 -8.12 4.01 5.52
C THR A 53 -9.54 4.34 6.01
N VAL A 54 -9.88 5.62 6.03
CA VAL A 54 -11.22 6.07 6.44
C VAL A 54 -12.22 5.88 5.30
N LYS A 55 -13.21 5.00 5.52
CA LYS A 55 -14.36 4.79 4.61
C LYS A 55 -15.37 5.92 4.83
N THR A 56 -15.48 6.84 3.87
CA THR A 56 -16.34 8.03 3.97
C THR A 56 -17.43 8.00 2.89
N PRO A 57 -18.68 8.38 3.16
CA PRO A 57 -19.71 8.54 2.13
C PRO A 57 -19.23 9.46 1.01
N SER A 58 -19.47 9.06 -0.24
CA SER A 58 -18.95 9.75 -1.42
C SER A 58 -19.45 11.20 -1.52
N GLN A 59 -20.70 11.47 -1.13
CA GLN A 59 -21.29 12.82 -1.18
C GLN A 59 -20.57 13.82 -0.27
N GLU A 60 -20.10 13.37 0.90
CA GLU A 60 -19.37 14.24 1.85
C GLU A 60 -18.01 14.67 1.29
N LEU A 61 -17.51 13.94 0.30
CA LEU A 61 -16.24 14.20 -0.34
C LEU A 61 -16.36 14.74 -1.77
N ALA A 62 -17.55 15.16 -2.18
CA ALA A 62 -17.78 15.74 -3.51
C ALA A 62 -16.93 17.00 -3.74
N ARG A 63 -16.34 17.09 -4.94
CA ARG A 63 -15.50 18.19 -5.43
C ARG A 63 -15.28 18.06 -6.94
N ALA A 64 -14.45 18.95 -7.48
CA ALA A 64 -13.95 18.86 -8.84
C ALA A 64 -13.35 17.47 -9.13
N ILE A 65 -13.87 16.77 -10.13
CA ILE A 65 -13.32 15.49 -10.62
C ILE A 65 -12.83 15.63 -12.06
N PHE A 66 -11.55 15.35 -12.26
CA PHE A 66 -10.88 15.49 -13.54
C PHE A 66 -9.90 14.33 -13.76
N TYR A 67 -9.71 13.97 -15.02
CA TYR A 67 -8.73 12.97 -15.43
C TYR A 67 -7.41 13.68 -15.74
N ALA A 68 -6.35 13.35 -15.00
CA ALA A 68 -5.03 13.93 -15.22
C ALA A 68 -3.94 12.99 -14.67
N PRO A 69 -3.83 11.75 -15.17
CA PRO A 69 -2.77 10.85 -14.72
C PRO A 69 -1.42 11.39 -15.20
N ASP A 70 -0.50 11.62 -14.28
CA ASP A 70 0.90 11.91 -14.58
C ASP A 70 1.78 10.94 -13.80
N MET A 71 2.61 10.17 -14.51
CA MET A 71 3.49 9.19 -13.88
C MET A 71 4.78 9.87 -13.37
N ASP A 72 4.67 11.04 -12.75
CA ASP A 72 5.80 11.81 -12.21
C ASP A 72 6.27 11.25 -10.83
N GLY A 73 5.51 10.31 -10.28
CA GLY A 73 5.76 9.66 -9.00
C GLY A 73 4.87 10.15 -7.87
N GLN A 74 4.04 11.18 -8.10
CA GLN A 74 2.87 11.50 -7.29
C GLN A 74 1.68 10.70 -7.80
N ALA A 75 0.75 10.40 -6.90
CA ALA A 75 -0.41 9.58 -7.22
C ALA A 75 -1.56 10.47 -7.69
N ASP A 76 -1.91 10.38 -8.98
CA ASP A 76 -2.78 11.36 -9.63
C ASP A 76 -4.17 10.83 -10.02
N PRO A 77 -5.16 11.74 -10.19
CA PRO A 77 -6.50 11.36 -10.63
C PRO A 77 -6.47 10.60 -11.96
N GLY A 78 -7.00 9.37 -11.95
CA GLY A 78 -6.95 8.46 -13.09
C GLY A 78 -5.96 7.31 -12.93
N GLU A 79 -5.13 7.31 -11.89
CA GLU A 79 -4.25 6.20 -11.56
C GLU A 79 -4.92 5.17 -10.65
N VAL A 80 -4.59 3.90 -10.85
CA VAL A 80 -4.95 2.79 -9.97
C VAL A 80 -3.70 2.33 -9.23
N VAL A 81 -3.81 2.29 -7.91
CA VAL A 81 -2.74 1.86 -7.00
C VAL A 81 -3.22 0.73 -6.09
N TRP A 82 -2.28 0.03 -5.46
CA TRP A 82 -2.59 -1.03 -4.50
C TRP A 82 -2.30 -0.56 -3.09
N VAL A 83 -3.25 -0.87 -2.20
CA VAL A 83 -3.21 -0.53 -0.78
C VAL A 83 -3.54 -1.76 0.05
N ASP A 84 -2.88 -1.89 1.20
CA ASP A 84 -3.18 -2.94 2.18
C ASP A 84 -4.27 -2.42 3.12
N ILE A 85 -5.46 -3.00 3.06
CA ILE A 85 -6.62 -2.58 3.87
C ILE A 85 -7.16 -3.72 4.73
N HIS A 86 -7.73 -3.38 5.89
CA HIS A 86 -8.57 -4.31 6.65
C HIS A 86 -9.98 -4.29 6.07
N THR A 87 -10.45 -5.43 5.56
CA THR A 87 -11.82 -5.54 5.04
C THR A 87 -12.82 -5.48 6.20
N HIS A 88 -12.59 -6.26 7.26
CA HIS A 88 -13.29 -6.18 8.54
C HIS A 88 -12.35 -6.05 9.75
N ARG A 89 -12.92 -5.63 10.89
CA ARG A 89 -12.20 -5.44 12.14
C ARG A 89 -11.62 -6.78 12.63
N GLY A 90 -10.29 -6.83 12.77
CA GLY A 90 -9.59 -8.01 13.27
C GLY A 90 -9.20 -9.01 12.17
N GLU A 91 -9.45 -8.71 10.90
CA GLU A 91 -8.97 -9.51 9.78
C GLU A 91 -7.53 -9.16 9.40
N THR A 92 -6.88 -10.07 8.66
CA THR A 92 -5.58 -9.84 8.03
C THR A 92 -5.67 -8.69 7.02
N LEU A 93 -4.58 -7.95 6.84
CA LEU A 93 -4.48 -6.98 5.76
C LEU A 93 -4.61 -7.68 4.40
N GLU A 94 -5.45 -7.12 3.54
CA GLU A 94 -5.63 -7.59 2.19
C GLU A 94 -5.26 -6.49 1.20
N GLN A 95 -4.46 -6.86 0.19
CA GLN A 95 -4.14 -5.96 -0.89
C GLN A 95 -5.38 -5.75 -1.75
N ARG A 96 -5.71 -4.47 -2.01
CA ARG A 96 -6.84 -4.08 -2.86
C ARG A 96 -6.41 -2.99 -3.83
N ALA A 97 -6.88 -3.12 -5.07
CA ALA A 97 -6.73 -2.08 -6.07
C ALA A 97 -7.71 -0.93 -5.79
N VAL A 98 -7.23 0.30 -5.87
CA VAL A 98 -8.03 1.50 -5.66
C VAL A 98 -7.75 2.54 -6.75
N LEU A 99 -8.80 3.15 -7.29
CA LEU A 99 -8.69 4.22 -8.29
C LEU A 99 -8.60 5.57 -7.57
N ILE A 100 -7.60 6.37 -7.90
CA ILE A 100 -7.45 7.73 -7.41
C ILE A 100 -8.38 8.64 -8.22
N ILE A 101 -9.22 9.39 -7.50
CA ILE A 101 -10.17 10.34 -8.08
C ILE A 101 -9.90 11.78 -7.64
N GLY A 102 -8.96 11.98 -6.72
CA GLY A 102 -8.56 13.30 -6.25
C GLY A 102 -7.64 13.22 -5.06
N ARG A 103 -7.28 14.39 -4.52
CA ARG A 103 -6.42 14.53 -3.34
C ARG A 103 -6.94 15.59 -2.39
N LYS A 104 -6.58 15.45 -1.11
CA LYS A 104 -6.73 16.45 -0.06
C LYS A 104 -5.44 16.45 0.77
N HIS A 105 -4.56 17.44 0.54
CA HIS A 105 -3.21 17.46 1.10
C HIS A 105 -2.46 16.16 0.81
N HIS A 106 -1.97 15.45 1.84
CA HIS A 106 -1.26 14.17 1.74
C HIS A 106 -2.18 12.94 1.78
N THR A 107 -3.48 13.15 1.59
CA THR A 107 -4.49 12.11 1.60
C THR A 107 -5.11 11.98 0.22
N LEU A 108 -4.99 10.80 -0.36
CA LEU A 108 -5.61 10.42 -1.61
C LEU A 108 -7.06 10.03 -1.39
N LEU A 109 -7.90 10.40 -2.35
CA LEU A 109 -9.31 10.06 -2.38
C LEU A 109 -9.45 8.96 -3.40
N THR A 110 -9.85 7.78 -2.95
CA THR A 110 -9.84 6.61 -3.81
C THR A 110 -11.15 5.85 -3.79
N LEU A 111 -11.47 5.19 -4.90
CA LEU A 111 -12.58 4.28 -5.02
C LEU A 111 -12.07 2.85 -5.00
N LEU A 112 -12.77 1.97 -4.29
CA LEU A 112 -12.40 0.56 -4.18
C LEU A 112 -12.74 -0.19 -5.47
N ILE A 113 -11.80 -0.98 -5.99
CA ILE A 113 -12.01 -1.93 -7.07
C ILE A 113 -12.11 -3.35 -6.50
N SER A 114 -13.05 -4.14 -7.02
CA SER A 114 -13.27 -5.54 -6.64
C SER A 114 -13.62 -6.38 -7.86
N SER A 115 -13.14 -7.62 -7.92
CA SER A 115 -13.48 -8.61 -8.95
C SER A 115 -14.57 -9.59 -8.51
N ASN A 116 -15.31 -9.31 -7.43
CA ASN A 116 -16.47 -10.12 -7.04
C ASN A 116 -17.66 -9.83 -7.98
N ALA A 117 -18.17 -10.87 -8.65
CA ALA A 117 -19.28 -10.78 -9.60
C ALA A 117 -20.64 -10.45 -8.95
N GLU A 118 -20.81 -10.71 -7.66
CA GLU A 118 -22.02 -10.38 -6.89
C GLU A 118 -22.32 -8.87 -6.89
N HIS A 119 -21.30 -8.02 -7.11
CA HIS A 119 -21.47 -6.57 -7.21
C HIS A 119 -22.34 -6.14 -8.40
N SER A 120 -22.57 -7.01 -9.38
CA SER A 120 -23.51 -6.75 -10.48
C SER A 120 -24.95 -6.56 -10.02
N GLU A 121 -25.31 -7.07 -8.83
CA GLU A 121 -26.66 -6.97 -8.24
C GLU A 121 -26.83 -5.72 -7.36
N HIS A 122 -25.82 -4.84 -7.33
CA HIS A 122 -25.76 -3.73 -6.39
C HIS A 122 -25.57 -2.38 -7.10
N ASP A 123 -26.54 -1.48 -7.00
CA ASP A 123 -26.55 -0.19 -7.68
C ASP A 123 -25.40 0.75 -7.27
N ASN A 124 -24.77 0.53 -6.12
CA ASN A 124 -23.64 1.33 -5.64
C ASN A 124 -22.29 0.89 -6.24
N TRP A 125 -22.30 -0.14 -7.08
CA TRP A 125 -21.15 -0.62 -7.83
C TRP A 125 -21.33 -0.39 -9.32
N LEU A 126 -20.24 -0.03 -10.00
CA LEU A 126 -20.23 0.17 -11.44
C LEU A 126 -19.25 -0.80 -12.09
N GLN A 127 -19.69 -1.52 -13.11
CA GLN A 127 -18.83 -2.41 -13.88
C GLN A 127 -17.80 -1.59 -14.69
N VAL A 128 -16.51 -1.85 -14.43
CA VAL A 128 -15.37 -1.22 -15.12
C VAL A 128 -14.67 -2.18 -16.09
N GLY A 129 -15.08 -3.46 -16.09
CA GLY A 129 -14.49 -4.51 -16.92
C GLY A 129 -13.11 -4.93 -16.43
N SER A 130 -12.43 -5.75 -17.23
CA SER A 130 -11.10 -6.29 -16.88
C SER A 130 -9.98 -5.31 -17.21
N GLY A 131 -8.86 -5.44 -16.49
CA GLY A 131 -7.69 -4.58 -16.70
C GLY A 131 -6.49 -4.97 -15.85
N PRO A 132 -5.38 -4.21 -15.93
CA PRO A 132 -4.15 -4.50 -15.20
C PRO A 132 -4.27 -4.32 -13.68
N TRP A 133 -5.42 -3.84 -13.18
CA TRP A 133 -5.76 -3.75 -11.76
C TRP A 133 -6.31 -5.06 -11.16
N ASP A 134 -6.53 -6.08 -11.99
CA ASP A 134 -7.02 -7.37 -11.50
C ASP A 134 -5.94 -8.07 -10.64
N THR A 135 -6.28 -8.26 -9.36
CA THR A 135 -5.42 -8.95 -8.38
C THR A 135 -5.33 -10.47 -8.60
N GLN A 136 -6.24 -11.08 -9.37
CA GLN A 136 -6.27 -12.54 -9.58
C GLN A 136 -5.47 -13.03 -10.80
N GLY A 137 -4.94 -12.11 -11.62
CA GLY A 137 -4.15 -12.44 -12.80
C GLY A 137 -4.44 -11.50 -13.98
N PRO A 138 -3.70 -11.60 -15.09
CA PRO A 138 -3.80 -10.64 -16.18
C PRO A 138 -5.17 -10.67 -16.88
N GLY A 139 -5.95 -9.60 -16.64
CA GLY A 139 -6.81 -8.96 -17.64
C GLY A 139 -8.08 -9.70 -18.10
N ASN A 140 -8.48 -10.80 -17.46
CA ASN A 140 -9.62 -11.59 -17.93
C ASN A 140 -10.81 -11.65 -16.94
N THR A 141 -10.67 -11.10 -15.73
CA THR A 141 -11.78 -11.05 -14.78
C THR A 141 -12.49 -9.70 -14.87
N GLU A 142 -13.81 -9.73 -14.97
CA GLU A 142 -14.60 -8.51 -14.83
C GLU A 142 -14.37 -7.88 -13.45
N SER A 143 -14.37 -6.56 -13.40
CA SER A 143 -14.19 -5.81 -12.16
C SER A 143 -15.26 -4.73 -12.02
N TRP A 144 -15.55 -4.41 -10.78
CA TRP A 144 -16.50 -3.40 -10.34
C TRP A 144 -15.80 -2.37 -9.47
N ILE A 145 -16.28 -1.14 -9.53
CA ILE A 145 -15.79 -0.04 -8.72
C ILE A 145 -16.91 0.49 -7.83
N ARG A 146 -16.59 0.70 -6.55
CA ARG A 146 -17.55 1.17 -5.54
C ARG A 146 -17.71 2.69 -5.63
N LEU A 147 -18.95 3.16 -5.73
CA LEU A 147 -19.25 4.59 -5.90
C LEU A 147 -19.79 5.28 -4.64
N ASP A 148 -20.44 4.54 -3.74
CA ASP A 148 -21.05 5.09 -2.51
C ASP A 148 -20.05 5.50 -1.44
N LYS A 149 -18.85 4.91 -1.47
CA LYS A 149 -17.81 5.14 -0.45
C LYS A 149 -16.48 5.44 -1.09
N VAL A 150 -15.86 6.49 -0.56
CA VAL A 150 -14.50 6.89 -0.87
C VAL A 150 -13.60 6.48 0.29
N LEU A 151 -12.48 5.87 -0.06
CA LEU A 151 -11.40 5.58 0.87
C LEU A 151 -10.46 6.78 0.91
N GLN A 152 -10.22 7.29 2.10
CA GLN A 152 -9.17 8.28 2.33
C GLN A 152 -7.89 7.53 2.68
N VAL A 153 -6.88 7.59 1.80
CA VAL A 153 -5.64 6.83 1.94
C VAL A 153 -4.46 7.80 2.05
N PRO A 154 -3.65 7.76 3.11
CA PRO A 154 -2.39 8.48 3.16
C PRO A 154 -1.47 8.06 2.00
N GLU A 155 -0.86 9.03 1.32
CA GLU A 155 0.06 8.77 0.21
C GLU A 155 1.26 7.90 0.61
N SER A 156 1.64 7.89 1.88
CA SER A 156 2.70 7.03 2.42
C SER A 156 2.35 5.53 2.42
N LEU A 157 1.07 5.16 2.31
CA LEU A 157 0.60 3.77 2.34
C LEU A 157 0.42 3.15 0.96
N ILE A 158 0.48 3.95 -0.12
CA ILE A 158 0.34 3.41 -1.47
C ILE A 158 1.63 2.79 -1.97
N GLN A 159 1.50 1.73 -2.75
CA GLN A 159 2.64 1.18 -3.49
C GLN A 159 2.97 2.09 -4.68
N ARG A 160 4.25 2.43 -4.87
CA ARG A 160 4.74 3.26 -5.99
C ARG A 160 4.74 2.56 -7.36
N ARG A 161 3.87 1.56 -7.54
CA ARG A 161 3.62 0.91 -8.84
C ARG A 161 2.12 1.05 -9.08
N GLY A 162 1.76 2.00 -9.92
CA GLY A 162 0.39 2.22 -10.36
C GLY A 162 0.19 1.80 -11.81
N VAL A 163 -1.08 1.69 -12.21
CA VAL A 163 -1.49 1.51 -13.61
C VAL A 163 -2.53 2.57 -13.95
N ILE A 164 -2.56 3.02 -15.20
CA ILE A 164 -3.48 4.07 -15.62
C ILE A 164 -4.85 3.48 -15.96
N MET A 165 -5.92 4.05 -15.39
CA MET A 165 -7.29 3.76 -15.79
C MET A 165 -7.54 4.35 -17.18
N PRO A 166 -8.06 3.60 -18.15
CA PRO A 166 -8.43 4.15 -19.45
C PRO A 166 -9.41 5.32 -19.31
N GLU A 167 -9.11 6.43 -19.96
CA GLU A 167 -9.87 7.70 -19.89
C GLU A 167 -11.38 7.48 -20.04
N ARG A 168 -11.81 6.76 -21.07
CA ARG A 168 -13.23 6.43 -21.29
C ARG A 168 -13.92 5.74 -20.11
N ARG A 169 -13.19 4.89 -19.37
CA ARG A 169 -13.73 4.21 -18.18
C ARG A 169 -13.77 5.17 -17.00
N TYR A 170 -12.74 5.99 -16.84
CA TYR A 170 -12.72 7.06 -15.84
C TYR A 170 -13.86 8.05 -16.04
N GLU A 171 -14.13 8.51 -17.27
CA GLU A 171 -15.24 9.41 -17.57
C GLU A 171 -16.59 8.81 -17.21
N ARG A 172 -16.82 7.51 -17.46
CA ARG A 172 -18.04 6.81 -17.03
C ARG A 172 -18.20 6.85 -15.51
N ILE A 173 -17.11 6.64 -14.77
CA ILE A 173 -17.10 6.72 -13.30
C ILE A 173 -17.41 8.14 -12.85
N ALA A 174 -16.71 9.13 -13.42
CA ALA A 174 -16.91 10.54 -13.10
C ALA A 174 -18.35 11.00 -13.36
N ASN A 175 -18.95 10.59 -14.48
CA ASN A 175 -20.34 10.91 -14.80
C ASN A 175 -21.33 10.30 -13.80
N GLN A 176 -21.08 9.08 -13.32
CA GLN A 176 -21.91 8.48 -12.26
C GLN A 176 -21.74 9.21 -10.93
N LEU A 177 -20.51 9.58 -10.56
CA LEU A 177 -20.23 10.38 -9.37
C LEU A 177 -20.92 11.75 -9.41
N ARG A 178 -20.88 12.44 -10.55
CA ARG A 178 -21.59 13.72 -10.74
C ARG A 178 -23.10 13.53 -10.61
N SER A 179 -23.66 12.55 -11.32
CA SER A 179 -25.11 12.35 -11.39
C SER A 179 -25.74 11.91 -10.07
N ARG A 180 -25.03 11.14 -9.23
CA ARG A 180 -25.62 10.48 -8.05
C ARG A 180 -25.03 10.93 -6.72
N TYR A 181 -23.81 11.44 -6.74
CA TYR A 181 -23.03 11.71 -5.53
C TYR A 181 -22.59 13.19 -5.42
N GLY A 182 -23.01 14.07 -6.34
CA GLY A 182 -22.84 15.52 -6.21
C GLY A 182 -21.45 16.06 -6.55
N TRP A 183 -20.59 15.24 -7.17
CA TRP A 183 -19.30 15.69 -7.70
C TRP A 183 -19.51 16.66 -8.88
N TYR A 184 -18.50 17.48 -9.21
CA TYR A 184 -18.58 18.44 -10.33
C TYR A 184 -17.38 18.35 -11.27
#